data_AF-A0A0F8ZVY5-F1
#
_entry.id   AF-A0A0F8ZVY5-F1
#
_cell.length_a   1.000
_cell.length_b   1.000
_cell.length_c   1.000
_cell.angle_alpha   90.00
_cell.angle_beta   90.00
_cell.angle_gamma   90.00
#
_symmetry.space_group_name_H-M   'P 1'
#
loop_
_entity.id
_entity.type
_entity.pdbx_description
1 polymer ?
#
loop_
_entity_poly.entity_id
_entity_poly.type
_entity_poly.pdbx_seq_one_letter_code
_entity_poly.pdbx_strand_id
1 'polypeptide(L)'
;IGYTGIELQDDINNDVAALKKLETIRAYGAVKMGLITDINEAQARQHTPKVAFVAAPLDYTASSGKVIEAANINLLVRAMSMGKLHHAMMGTAAVAIGTAAAIEGTLVNIAAGGGALSEVNFGHPSGTLKVGAEAKNTAGNWLVTKASMSRSARVLMEGIVRVPY
;
A
#
# COMPACT_ATOMS: atom_id res chain seq x y z
N ILE A 1 -15.16 -1.72 -0.80
CA ILE A 1 -15.59 -0.45 -0.14
C ILE A 1 -16.21 0.59 -1.09
N GLY A 2 -16.70 0.18 -2.27
CA GLY A 2 -17.28 1.10 -3.27
C GLY A 2 -16.26 1.71 -4.25
N TYR A 3 -15.02 1.20 -4.26
CA TYR A 3 -13.97 1.60 -5.19
C TYR A 3 -13.58 0.41 -6.07
N THR A 4 -13.07 0.73 -7.25
CA THR A 4 -12.62 -0.18 -8.29
C THR A 4 -11.16 -0.61 -8.10
N GLY A 5 -10.35 0.20 -7.43
CA GLY A 5 -8.91 -0.02 -7.29
C GLY A 5 -8.06 0.76 -8.29
N ILE A 6 -8.69 1.41 -9.29
CA ILE A 6 -7.98 2.20 -10.31
C ILE A 6 -7.92 3.70 -10.00
N GLU A 7 -8.57 4.17 -8.92
CA GLU A 7 -8.68 5.59 -8.55
C GLU A 7 -7.33 6.31 -8.49
N LEU A 8 -7.27 7.53 -9.02
CA LEU A 8 -6.15 8.44 -8.92
C LEU A 8 -6.33 9.43 -7.77
N GLN A 9 -5.34 10.30 -7.58
CA GLN A 9 -5.35 11.27 -6.48
C GLN A 9 -6.57 12.19 -6.52
N ASP A 10 -6.98 12.66 -7.71
CA ASP A 10 -8.11 13.59 -7.82
C ASP A 10 -9.47 12.94 -7.50
N ASP A 11 -9.60 11.63 -7.71
CA ASP A 11 -10.81 10.87 -7.39
C ASP A 11 -11.07 10.77 -5.87
N ILE A 12 -10.00 10.85 -5.05
CA ILE A 12 -10.08 10.62 -3.60
C ILE A 12 -9.70 11.87 -2.80
N ASN A 13 -8.67 12.60 -3.19
CA ASN A 13 -8.11 13.70 -2.40
C ASN A 13 -9.00 14.93 -2.34
N ASN A 14 -9.95 15.04 -3.27
CA ASN A 14 -10.95 16.11 -3.33
C ASN A 14 -12.30 15.70 -2.72
N ASP A 15 -12.49 14.42 -2.38
CA ASP A 15 -13.71 13.91 -1.76
C ASP A 15 -13.56 13.82 -0.23
N VAL A 16 -14.11 14.81 0.47
CA VAL A 16 -14.10 14.87 1.94
C VAL A 16 -14.76 13.63 2.57
N ALA A 17 -15.80 13.07 1.95
CA ALA A 17 -16.47 11.89 2.45
C ALA A 17 -15.60 10.63 2.29
N ALA A 18 -14.90 10.49 1.16
CA ALA A 18 -13.91 9.43 0.94
C ALA A 18 -12.80 9.48 1.98
N LEU A 19 -12.22 10.66 2.21
CA LEU A 19 -11.14 10.84 3.18
C LEU A 19 -11.60 10.49 4.60
N LYS A 20 -12.78 10.98 5.02
CA LYS A 20 -13.36 10.65 6.33
C LYS A 20 -13.62 9.15 6.48
N LYS A 21 -14.16 8.50 5.44
CA LYS A 21 -14.43 7.06 5.43
C LYS A 21 -13.15 6.24 5.61
N LEU A 22 -12.10 6.55 4.84
CA LEU A 22 -10.82 5.84 4.91
C LEU A 22 -10.12 6.07 6.25
N GLU A 23 -10.18 7.28 6.80
CA GLU A 23 -9.61 7.57 8.12
C GLU A 23 -10.38 6.85 9.24
N THR A 24 -11.70 6.77 9.14
CA THR A 24 -12.52 6.02 10.09
C THR A 24 -12.13 4.54 10.09
N ILE A 25 -12.00 3.94 8.90
CA ILE A 25 -11.54 2.54 8.75
C ILE A 25 -10.15 2.36 9.37
N ARG A 26 -9.21 3.28 9.10
CA ARG A 26 -7.85 3.23 9.65
C ARG A 26 -7.85 3.27 11.18
N ALA A 27 -8.62 4.18 11.78
CA ALA A 27 -8.69 4.36 13.22
C ALA A 27 -9.26 3.11 13.92
N TYR A 28 -10.35 2.54 13.40
CA TYR A 28 -10.89 1.28 13.91
C TYR A 28 -9.93 0.10 13.70
N GLY A 29 -9.22 0.06 12.58
CA GLY A 29 -8.14 -0.91 12.36
C GLY A 29 -7.04 -0.80 13.41
N ALA A 30 -6.63 0.42 13.76
CA ALA A 30 -5.62 0.68 14.78
C ALA A 30 -6.04 0.15 16.16
N VAL A 31 -7.30 0.36 16.56
CA VAL A 31 -7.87 -0.20 17.80
C VAL A 31 -7.86 -1.72 17.75
N LYS A 32 -8.32 -2.33 16.65
CA LYS A 32 -8.37 -3.80 16.51
C LYS A 32 -6.99 -4.46 16.46
N MET A 33 -5.98 -3.74 16.00
CA MET A 33 -4.58 -4.17 16.05
C MET A 33 -3.92 -3.94 17.42
N GLY A 34 -4.60 -3.30 18.37
CA GLY A 34 -4.03 -2.96 19.68
C GLY A 34 -2.98 -1.84 19.65
N LEU A 35 -2.96 -1.02 18.60
CA LEU A 35 -2.00 0.09 18.45
C LEU A 35 -2.42 1.36 19.21
N ILE A 36 -3.71 1.48 19.49
CA ILE A 36 -4.36 2.52 20.29
C ILE A 36 -5.52 1.88 21.06
N THR A 37 -5.96 2.50 22.16
CA THR A 37 -7.08 1.99 22.97
C THR A 37 -8.38 2.73 22.71
N ASP A 38 -8.29 4.02 22.40
CA ASP A 38 -9.41 4.89 22.07
C ASP A 38 -9.28 5.44 20.64
N ILE A 39 -10.40 5.57 19.93
CA ILE A 39 -10.42 6.03 18.54
C ILE A 39 -9.91 7.46 18.37
N ASN A 40 -10.04 8.32 19.40
CA ASN A 40 -9.61 9.71 19.36
C ASN A 40 -8.08 9.84 19.33
N GLU A 41 -7.35 8.85 19.85
CA GLU A 41 -5.88 8.79 19.76
C GLU A 41 -5.38 8.77 18.29
N ALA A 42 -6.22 8.31 17.36
CA ALA A 42 -5.90 8.24 15.95
C ALA A 42 -5.57 9.61 15.35
N GLN A 43 -6.14 10.70 15.87
CA GLN A 43 -5.88 12.07 15.41
C GLN A 43 -4.42 12.48 15.64
N ALA A 44 -3.86 12.14 16.81
CA ALA A 44 -2.46 12.39 17.14
C ALA A 44 -1.51 11.35 16.48
N ARG A 45 -2.05 10.20 16.03
CA ARG A 45 -1.29 9.08 15.45
C ARG A 45 -1.61 8.84 13.96
N GLN A 46 -1.26 9.80 13.11
CA GLN A 46 -1.53 9.76 11.66
C GLN A 46 -0.56 8.87 10.85
N HIS A 47 0.63 8.59 11.39
CA HIS A 47 1.66 7.86 10.64
C HIS A 47 1.41 6.35 10.55
N THR A 48 0.87 5.73 11.60
CA THR A 48 0.63 4.27 11.68
C THR A 48 -0.67 3.94 12.42
N PRO A 49 -1.40 2.88 12.03
CA PRO A 49 -1.17 2.05 10.84
C PRO A 49 -1.48 2.80 9.54
N LYS A 50 -1.06 2.25 8.40
CA LYS A 50 -1.52 2.70 7.08
C LYS A 50 -2.83 1.99 6.74
N VAL A 51 -3.65 2.61 5.90
CA VAL A 51 -4.82 1.97 5.30
C VAL A 51 -4.62 1.89 3.79
N ALA A 52 -4.90 0.72 3.22
CA ALA A 52 -4.87 0.48 1.79
C ALA A 52 -6.08 -0.36 1.39
N PHE A 53 -6.53 -0.20 0.16
CA PHE A 53 -7.53 -1.07 -0.46
C PHE A 53 -6.94 -1.73 -1.70
N VAL A 54 -7.44 -2.93 -1.98
CA VAL A 54 -6.95 -3.80 -3.04
C VAL A 54 -8.08 -4.25 -3.95
N ALA A 55 -7.74 -4.54 -5.19
CA ALA A 55 -8.66 -5.11 -6.18
C ALA A 55 -7.90 -6.07 -7.11
N ALA A 56 -8.65 -6.92 -7.81
CA ALA A 56 -8.12 -7.72 -8.91
C ALA A 56 -7.55 -6.80 -10.03
N PRO A 57 -6.67 -7.33 -10.89
CA PRO A 57 -6.15 -6.58 -12.04
C PRO A 57 -7.24 -5.98 -12.92
N LEU A 58 -7.09 -4.71 -13.25
CA LEU A 58 -7.87 -4.00 -14.27
C LEU A 58 -6.95 -3.08 -15.04
N ASP A 59 -7.28 -2.84 -16.31
CA ASP A 59 -6.62 -1.83 -17.12
C ASP A 59 -6.86 -0.44 -16.52
N TYR A 60 -5.83 0.40 -16.48
CA TYR A 60 -5.99 1.81 -16.08
C TYR A 60 -4.92 2.71 -16.68
N THR A 61 -5.25 4.00 -16.78
CA THR A 61 -4.28 5.03 -17.13
C THR A 61 -3.67 5.58 -15.84
N ALA A 62 -2.35 5.41 -15.69
CA ALA A 62 -1.61 5.94 -14.56
C ALA A 62 -1.55 7.48 -14.60
N SER A 63 -1.22 8.12 -13.48
CA SER A 63 -1.04 9.58 -13.38
C SER A 63 0.05 10.14 -14.29
N SER A 64 0.92 9.28 -14.85
CA SER A 64 1.92 9.62 -15.86
C SER A 64 1.37 9.65 -17.29
N GLY A 65 0.10 9.27 -17.50
CA GLY A 65 -0.52 9.09 -18.81
C GLY A 65 -0.25 7.70 -19.44
N LYS A 66 0.57 6.86 -18.81
CA LYS A 66 0.85 5.50 -19.29
C LYS A 66 -0.35 4.58 -19.04
N VAL A 67 -0.76 3.82 -20.05
CA VAL A 67 -1.70 2.71 -19.90
C VAL A 67 -1.01 1.53 -19.25
N ILE A 68 -1.60 1.02 -18.18
CA ILE A 68 -1.20 -0.20 -17.48
C ILE A 68 -2.25 -1.25 -17.77
N GLU A 69 -1.86 -2.29 -18.48
CA GLU A 69 -2.75 -3.41 -18.79
C GLU A 69 -2.82 -4.36 -17.60
N ALA A 70 -4.02 -4.90 -17.33
CA ALA A 70 -4.30 -5.90 -16.32
C ALA A 70 -3.38 -7.11 -16.45
N ALA A 71 -3.02 -7.51 -17.68
CA ALA A 71 -2.12 -8.62 -17.96
C ALA A 71 -0.69 -8.40 -17.41
N ASN A 72 -0.29 -7.15 -17.15
CA ASN A 72 1.04 -6.80 -16.67
C ASN A 72 1.11 -6.65 -15.15
N ILE A 73 0.01 -6.82 -14.43
CA ILE A 73 -0.07 -6.69 -12.97
C ILE A 73 -0.81 -7.87 -12.34
N ASN A 74 -0.45 -8.21 -11.11
CA ASN A 74 -1.12 -9.25 -10.34
C ASN A 74 -2.32 -8.70 -9.57
N LEU A 75 -2.29 -7.43 -9.16
CA LEU A 75 -3.35 -6.78 -8.39
C LEU A 75 -3.22 -5.26 -8.47
N LEU A 76 -4.27 -4.57 -8.03
CA LEU A 76 -4.27 -3.13 -7.80
C LEU A 76 -4.18 -2.84 -6.32
N VAL A 77 -3.37 -1.84 -5.95
CA VAL A 77 -3.28 -1.35 -4.57
C VAL A 77 -3.30 0.17 -4.54
N ARG A 78 -4.10 0.72 -3.63
CA ARG A 78 -4.21 2.15 -3.34
C ARG A 78 -4.06 2.36 -1.85
N ALA A 79 -3.09 3.19 -1.46
CA ALA A 79 -2.74 3.39 -0.06
C ALA A 79 -2.85 4.86 0.33
N MET A 80 -3.34 5.09 1.55
CA MET A 80 -3.42 6.41 2.14
C MET A 80 -2.20 6.66 3.03
N SER A 81 -1.69 7.89 3.01
CA SER A 81 -0.69 8.36 3.96
C SER A 81 -1.01 9.80 4.35
N MET A 82 -1.01 10.08 5.66
CA MET A 82 -1.30 11.40 6.20
C MET A 82 -2.62 11.98 5.67
N GLY A 83 -3.68 11.15 5.64
CA GLY A 83 -5.02 11.55 5.23
C GLY A 83 -5.23 11.76 3.73
N LYS A 84 -4.26 11.43 2.85
CA LYS A 84 -4.39 11.57 1.39
C LYS A 84 -3.97 10.29 0.66
N LEU A 85 -4.49 10.09 -0.53
CA LEU A 85 -4.07 9.03 -1.44
C LEU A 85 -2.64 9.30 -1.89
N HIS A 86 -1.77 8.32 -1.69
CA HIS A 86 -0.37 8.41 -2.06
C HIS A 86 -0.22 8.30 -3.59
N HIS A 87 0.57 9.20 -4.21
CA HIS A 87 0.76 9.27 -5.67
C HIS A 87 1.38 8.00 -6.31
N ALA A 88 2.14 7.23 -5.52
CA ALA A 88 2.76 5.96 -5.91
C ALA A 88 2.50 4.90 -4.83
N MET A 89 3.55 4.38 -4.18
CA MET A 89 3.44 3.55 -2.99
C MET A 89 4.60 3.81 -2.00
N MET A 90 4.31 3.84 -0.70
CA MET A 90 5.32 3.94 0.35
C MET A 90 6.17 2.66 0.40
N GLY A 91 7.49 2.77 0.60
CA GLY A 91 8.40 1.61 0.65
C GLY A 91 7.97 0.56 1.69
N THR A 92 7.62 0.98 2.90
CA THR A 92 7.15 0.07 3.95
C THR A 92 5.81 -0.59 3.63
N ALA A 93 4.90 0.12 2.95
CA ALA A 93 3.65 -0.46 2.47
C ALA A 93 3.89 -1.46 1.33
N ALA A 94 4.87 -1.22 0.47
CA ALA A 94 5.29 -2.15 -0.57
C ALA A 94 5.80 -3.48 0.02
N VAL A 95 6.57 -3.42 1.12
CA VAL A 95 6.95 -4.62 1.90
C VAL A 95 5.71 -5.33 2.45
N ALA A 96 4.78 -4.58 3.07
CA ALA A 96 3.54 -5.16 3.60
C ALA A 96 2.70 -5.85 2.51
N ILE A 97 2.63 -5.28 1.31
CA ILE A 97 1.93 -5.87 0.15
C ILE A 97 2.62 -7.16 -0.28
N GLY A 98 3.93 -7.16 -0.47
CA GLY A 98 4.67 -8.37 -0.86
C GLY A 98 4.51 -9.49 0.17
N THR A 99 4.67 -9.15 1.46
CA THR A 99 4.46 -10.09 2.57
C THR A 99 3.04 -10.65 2.60
N ALA A 100 2.02 -9.79 2.51
CA ALA A 100 0.63 -10.24 2.53
C ALA A 100 0.31 -11.09 1.30
N ALA A 101 0.83 -10.74 0.12
CA ALA A 101 0.67 -11.54 -1.09
C ALA A 101 1.26 -12.95 -0.94
N ALA A 102 2.37 -13.11 -0.21
CA ALA A 102 3.01 -14.41 0.05
C ALA A 102 2.34 -15.25 1.13
N ILE A 103 1.40 -14.68 1.89
CA ILE A 103 0.61 -15.40 2.89
C ILE A 103 -0.72 -15.78 2.25
N GLU A 104 -0.92 -17.08 2.02
CA GLU A 104 -2.14 -17.60 1.41
C GLU A 104 -3.39 -17.20 2.21
N GLY A 105 -4.41 -16.73 1.50
CA GLY A 105 -5.70 -16.36 2.09
C GLY A 105 -5.80 -14.94 2.65
N THR A 106 -4.72 -14.14 2.64
CA THR A 106 -4.90 -12.70 2.91
C THR A 106 -5.68 -12.04 1.77
N LEU A 107 -6.30 -10.88 2.04
CA LEU A 107 -7.01 -10.11 1.01
C LEU A 107 -6.09 -9.70 -0.15
N VAL A 108 -4.81 -9.47 0.12
CA VAL A 108 -3.81 -9.14 -0.90
C VAL A 108 -3.52 -10.36 -1.78
N ASN A 109 -3.31 -11.53 -1.16
CA ASN A 109 -3.10 -12.79 -1.88
C ASN A 109 -4.30 -13.15 -2.76
N ILE A 110 -5.53 -13.04 -2.22
CA ILE A 110 -6.77 -13.29 -2.97
C ILE A 110 -6.91 -12.32 -4.15
N ALA A 111 -6.68 -11.03 -3.94
CA ALA A 111 -6.72 -10.03 -5.02
C ALA A 111 -5.67 -10.30 -6.11
N ALA A 112 -4.56 -10.96 -5.75
CA ALA A 112 -3.50 -11.35 -6.66
C ALA A 112 -3.73 -12.68 -7.41
N GLY A 113 -4.88 -13.33 -7.20
CA GLY A 113 -5.23 -14.62 -7.80
C GLY A 113 -5.06 -15.84 -6.88
N GLY A 114 -4.55 -15.64 -5.66
CA GLY A 114 -4.38 -16.69 -4.66
C GLY A 114 -3.14 -17.58 -4.85
N GLY A 115 -3.02 -18.58 -3.97
CA GLY A 115 -1.95 -19.58 -4.01
C GLY A 115 -0.59 -19.09 -3.49
N ALA A 116 0.43 -19.93 -3.69
CA ALA A 116 1.79 -19.69 -3.21
C ALA A 116 2.52 -18.65 -4.09
N LEU A 117 2.35 -17.37 -3.78
CA LEU A 117 2.99 -16.26 -4.48
C LEU A 117 4.29 -15.87 -3.78
N SER A 118 5.42 -15.84 -4.49
CA SER A 118 6.69 -15.31 -3.95
C SER A 118 7.00 -13.89 -4.42
N GLU A 119 6.29 -13.42 -5.44
CA GLU A 119 6.45 -12.11 -6.06
C GLU A 119 5.13 -11.64 -6.66
N VAL A 120 4.85 -10.35 -6.54
CA VAL A 120 3.73 -9.68 -7.21
C VAL A 120 4.18 -8.35 -7.81
N ASN A 121 3.70 -8.05 -9.02
CA ASN A 121 3.75 -6.72 -9.60
C ASN A 121 2.39 -6.06 -9.41
N PHE A 122 2.28 -5.06 -8.53
CA PHE A 122 1.01 -4.39 -8.28
C PHE A 122 0.94 -3.04 -8.99
N GLY A 123 -0.26 -2.67 -9.46
CA GLY A 123 -0.57 -1.35 -9.98
C GLY A 123 -0.89 -0.36 -8.87
N HIS A 124 -0.18 0.78 -8.84
CA HIS A 124 -0.41 1.96 -8.00
C HIS A 124 -0.70 3.19 -8.88
N PRO A 125 -1.10 4.36 -8.35
CA PRO A 125 -1.59 5.46 -9.19
C PRO A 125 -0.63 5.92 -10.29
N SER A 126 0.68 5.96 -10.02
CA SER A 126 1.68 6.38 -11.02
C SER A 126 2.28 5.28 -11.91
N GLY A 127 1.89 4.00 -11.74
CA GLY A 127 2.47 2.88 -12.50
C GLY A 127 2.50 1.58 -11.70
N THR A 128 3.52 0.75 -11.88
CA THR A 128 3.59 -0.57 -11.24
C THR A 128 4.83 -0.70 -10.36
N LEU A 129 4.75 -1.58 -9.35
CA LEU A 129 5.88 -1.94 -8.52
C LEU A 129 5.92 -3.46 -8.28
N LYS A 130 7.06 -4.05 -8.60
CA LYS A 130 7.36 -5.46 -8.32
C LYS A 130 7.98 -5.60 -6.93
N VAL A 131 7.39 -6.47 -6.12
CA VAL A 131 7.84 -6.80 -4.75
C VAL A 131 7.79 -8.30 -4.53
N GLY A 132 8.79 -8.81 -3.81
CA GLY A 132 8.87 -10.21 -3.44
C GLY A 132 8.84 -10.40 -1.93
N ALA A 133 8.32 -11.54 -1.49
CA ALA A 133 8.45 -11.98 -0.11
C ALA A 133 8.46 -13.51 -0.04
N GLU A 134 9.11 -14.03 0.99
CA GLU A 134 9.05 -15.45 1.36
C GLU A 134 8.48 -15.55 2.76
N ALA A 135 7.39 -16.31 2.90
CA ALA A 135 6.74 -16.58 4.17
C ALA A 135 6.63 -18.09 4.38
N LYS A 136 6.96 -18.55 5.58
CA LYS A 136 6.80 -19.94 6.00
C LYS A 136 5.78 -20.01 7.14
N ASN A 137 4.85 -20.94 7.05
CA ASN A 137 3.95 -21.24 8.16
C ASN A 137 4.57 -22.34 9.02
N THR A 138 4.93 -22.01 10.26
CA THR A 138 5.43 -22.96 11.24
C THR A 138 4.43 -23.06 12.37
N ALA A 139 3.70 -24.18 12.43
CA ALA A 139 2.71 -24.45 13.48
C ALA A 139 1.67 -23.33 13.68
N GLY A 140 1.16 -22.76 12.59
CA GLY A 140 0.16 -21.68 12.62
C GLY A 140 0.76 -20.27 12.73
N ASN A 141 2.07 -20.15 12.93
CA ASN A 141 2.77 -18.87 12.97
C ASN A 141 3.46 -18.59 11.65
N TRP A 142 3.17 -17.44 11.06
CA TRP A 142 3.83 -16.99 9.84
C TRP A 142 5.16 -16.32 10.15
N LEU A 143 6.23 -16.84 9.55
CA LEU A 143 7.57 -16.27 9.60
C LEU A 143 7.94 -15.79 8.20
N VAL A 144 8.16 -14.47 8.06
CA VAL A 144 8.66 -13.88 6.82
C VAL A 144 10.18 -13.93 6.83
N THR A 145 10.79 -14.72 5.95
CA THR A 145 12.25 -14.89 5.88
C THR A 145 12.91 -13.87 4.96
N LYS A 146 12.15 -13.29 4.02
CA LYS A 146 12.66 -12.32 3.05
C LYS A 146 11.56 -11.36 2.61
N ALA A 147 11.93 -10.09 2.40
CA ALA A 147 11.16 -9.14 1.62
C ALA A 147 12.12 -8.39 0.68
N SER A 148 11.75 -8.25 -0.59
CA SER A 148 12.62 -7.68 -1.63
C SER A 148 11.87 -6.70 -2.52
N MET A 149 12.56 -5.65 -2.95
CA MET A 149 12.09 -4.71 -3.97
C MET A 149 13.26 -4.14 -4.74
N SER A 150 13.05 -3.78 -6.00
CA SER A 150 14.04 -3.06 -6.79
C SER A 150 13.83 -1.55 -6.67
N ARG A 151 14.90 -0.82 -6.36
CA ARG A 151 14.92 0.65 -6.28
C ARG A 151 16.20 1.19 -6.90
N SER A 152 16.19 2.46 -7.28
CA SER A 152 17.36 3.22 -7.74
C SER A 152 17.62 4.40 -6.81
N ALA A 153 18.88 4.79 -6.65
CA ALA A 153 19.27 5.99 -5.91
C ALA A 153 20.28 6.80 -6.73
N ARG A 154 20.24 8.13 -6.60
CA ARG A 154 21.25 9.03 -7.17
C ARG A 154 21.49 10.22 -6.22
N VAL A 155 22.71 10.71 -6.15
CA VAL A 155 23.02 11.97 -5.44
C VAL A 155 22.44 13.13 -6.24
N LEU A 156 21.72 14.05 -5.58
CA LEU A 156 21.21 15.28 -6.18
C LEU A 156 22.11 16.49 -5.89
N MET A 157 22.63 16.56 -4.67
CA MET A 157 23.52 17.61 -4.20
C MET A 157 24.42 17.06 -3.10
N GLU A 158 25.67 17.49 -3.08
CA GLU A 158 26.64 17.23 -2.01
C GLU A 158 27.12 18.58 -1.48
N GLY A 159 27.11 18.77 -0.16
CA GLY A 159 27.45 20.04 0.47
C GLY A 159 27.07 20.13 1.95
N ILE A 160 27.03 21.36 2.48
CA ILE A 160 26.72 21.65 3.88
C ILE A 160 25.40 22.41 3.97
N VAL A 161 24.40 21.82 4.64
CA VAL A 161 23.15 22.51 4.98
C VAL A 161 23.44 23.48 6.13
N ARG A 162 22.98 24.73 6.02
CA ARG A 162 23.08 25.73 7.08
C ARG A 162 21.71 26.02 7.68
N VAL A 163 21.65 26.27 8.99
CA VAL A 163 20.45 26.67 9.73
C VAL A 163 20.74 27.90 10.60
N PRO A 164 19.73 28.72 10.97
CA PRO A 164 19.91 29.82 11.92
C PRO A 164 20.41 29.32 13.29
N TYR A 165 21.15 30.18 13.98
CA TYR A 165 21.61 29.94 15.35
C TYR A 165 20.49 30.17 16.37
#